data_AF-A0A934YMV8-F1
#
_entry.id   AF-A0A934YMV8-F1
#
_cell.length_a   1.000
_cell.length_b   1.000
_cell.length_c   1.000
_cell.angle_alpha   90.00
_cell.angle_beta   90.00
_cell.angle_gamma   90.00
#
_symmetry.space_group_name_H-M   'P 1'
#
loop_
_entity.id
_entity.type
_entity.pdbx_description
1 polymer ?
#
loop_
_entity_poly.entity_id
_entity_poly.type
_entity_poly.pdbx_seq_one_letter_code
_entity_poly.pdbx_strand_id
1 'polypeptide(L)'
;MDSSMTLLSIVAGVSALVSLLVQVGLVVLVATVVRRHRPDAYGPLLVWSGLSVAFHLVGMVLTPVLMFVAGRGGTQAIVAVQTLTAGVGLVFHVTLAAILAHGLVKLAEPPRPPHVEGAPPYR
;
A
#
# COMPACT_ATOMS: atom_id res chain seq x y z
N MET A 1 -20.53 28.91 4.28
CA MET A 1 -20.03 27.59 3.86
C MET A 1 -21.03 26.56 4.33
N ASP A 2 -21.60 25.78 3.41
CA ASP A 2 -22.65 24.81 3.74
C ASP A 2 -22.13 23.75 4.71
N SER A 3 -22.92 23.45 5.74
CA SER A 3 -22.59 22.47 6.79
C SER A 3 -22.27 21.09 6.20
N SER A 4 -22.85 20.75 5.05
CA SER A 4 -22.58 19.52 4.30
C SER A 4 -21.15 19.43 3.76
N MET A 5 -20.62 20.52 3.20
CA MET A 5 -19.25 20.59 2.68
C MET A 5 -18.21 20.47 3.80
N THR A 6 -18.53 21.01 4.97
CA THR A 6 -17.68 20.92 6.17
C THR A 6 -17.64 19.49 6.70
N LEU A 7 -18.80 18.83 6.82
CA LEU A 7 -18.88 17.42 7.25
C LEU A 7 -18.14 16.47 6.31
N LEU A 8 -18.30 16.63 4.99
CA LEU A 8 -17.60 15.80 4.00
C LEU A 8 -16.08 15.95 4.11
N SER A 9 -15.59 17.16 4.33
CA SER A 9 -14.16 17.43 4.48
C SER A 9 -13.57 16.80 5.75
N ILE A 10 -14.32 16.86 6.87
CA ILE A 10 -13.93 16.22 8.13
C ILE A 10 -13.90 14.70 7.97
N VAL A 11 -14.95 14.10 7.39
CA VAL A 11 -15.02 12.65 7.18
C VAL A 11 -13.88 12.17 6.27
N ALA A 12 -13.58 12.90 5.19
CA ALA A 12 -12.46 12.59 4.31
C ALA A 12 -11.11 12.65 5.04
N GLY A 13 -10.88 13.72 5.83
CA GLY A 13 -9.65 13.87 6.60
C GLY A 13 -9.45 12.79 7.66
N VAL A 14 -10.49 12.48 8.44
CA VAL A 14 -10.45 11.42 9.46
C VAL A 14 -10.25 10.04 8.82
N SER A 15 -10.93 9.75 7.70
CA SER A 15 -10.77 8.49 6.99
C SER A 15 -9.35 8.31 6.46
N ALA A 16 -8.75 9.36 5.92
CA ALA A 16 -7.36 9.34 5.46
C ALA A 16 -6.38 9.11 6.62
N LEU A 17 -6.60 9.77 7.76
CA LEU A 17 -5.77 9.57 8.96
C LEU A 17 -5.86 8.12 9.47
N VAL A 18 -7.07 7.57 9.60
CA VAL A 18 -7.27 6.19 10.04
C VAL A 18 -6.61 5.22 9.05
N SER A 19 -6.76 5.44 7.74
CA SER A 19 -6.12 4.62 6.71
C SER A 19 -4.60 4.64 6.84
N LEU A 20 -4.00 5.82 7.04
CA LEU A 20 -2.56 5.95 7.24
C LEU A 20 -2.09 5.22 8.50
N LEU A 21 -2.80 5.35 9.62
CA LEU A 21 -2.46 4.66 10.87
C LEU A 21 -2.50 3.14 10.71
N VAL A 22 -3.50 2.62 9.99
CA VAL A 22 -3.59 1.18 9.68
C VAL A 22 -2.40 0.72 8.84
N GLN A 23 -2.01 1.48 7.82
CA GLN A 23 -0.86 1.12 6.98
C GLN A 23 0.46 1.16 7.74
N VAL A 24 0.67 2.19 8.58
CA VAL A 24 1.84 2.26 9.46
C VAL A 24 1.85 1.08 10.43
N GLY A 25 0.70 0.74 11.02
CA GLY A 25 0.55 -0.44 11.87
C GLY A 25 0.93 -1.74 11.16
N LEU A 26 0.52 -1.91 9.89
CA LEU A 26 0.91 -3.05 9.06
C LEU A 26 2.41 -3.11 8.81
N VAL A 27 3.06 -1.97 8.50
CA VAL A 27 4.52 -1.90 8.35
C VAL A 27 5.21 -2.33 9.64
N VAL A 28 4.77 -1.82 10.79
CA VAL A 28 5.33 -2.19 12.11
C VAL A 28 5.14 -3.69 12.38
N LEU A 29 3.97 -4.25 12.07
CA LEU A 29 3.69 -5.68 12.23
C LEU A 29 4.62 -6.53 11.37
N VAL A 30 4.84 -6.16 10.10
CA VAL A 30 5.78 -6.86 9.22
C VAL A 30 7.22 -6.72 9.73
N ALA A 31 7.62 -5.51 10.11
CA ALA A 31 8.96 -5.20 10.59
C ALA A 31 9.33 -5.92 11.90
N THR A 32 8.34 -6.20 12.75
CA THR A 32 8.55 -6.79 14.07
C THR A 32 8.19 -8.28 14.12
N VAL A 33 6.94 -8.62 13.79
CA VAL A 33 6.40 -9.98 13.93
C VAL A 33 6.92 -10.87 12.82
N VAL A 34 6.72 -10.48 11.55
CA VAL A 34 7.11 -11.29 10.39
C VAL A 34 8.61 -11.46 10.34
N ARG A 35 9.38 -10.38 10.55
CA ARG A 35 10.84 -10.44 10.63
C ARG A 35 11.35 -11.49 11.62
N ARG A 36 10.70 -11.60 12.79
CA ARG A 36 11.11 -12.51 13.86
C ARG A 36 10.66 -13.95 13.63
N HIS A 37 9.44 -14.16 13.14
CA HIS A 37 8.83 -15.49 13.10
C HIS A 37 8.92 -16.15 11.72
N ARG A 38 8.98 -15.36 10.64
CA ARG A 38 8.91 -15.79 9.24
C ARG A 38 9.83 -14.93 8.35
N PRO A 39 11.17 -15.03 8.52
CA PRO A 39 12.13 -14.24 7.75
C PRO A 39 12.09 -14.54 6.24
N ASP A 40 11.58 -15.72 5.86
CA ASP A 40 11.30 -16.15 4.49
C ASP A 40 10.26 -15.27 3.77
N ALA A 41 9.23 -14.84 4.49
CA ALA A 41 8.14 -13.99 3.99
C ALA A 41 8.38 -12.49 4.23
N TYR A 42 9.37 -12.13 5.05
CA TYR A 42 9.66 -10.75 5.44
C TYR A 42 9.94 -9.83 4.26
N GLY A 43 10.84 -10.21 3.36
CA GLY A 43 11.23 -9.41 2.20
C GLY A 43 10.04 -8.93 1.34
N PRO A 44 9.23 -9.85 0.76
CA PRO A 44 8.10 -9.44 -0.07
C PRO A 44 7.03 -8.66 0.70
N LEU A 45 6.73 -9.02 1.96
CA LEU A 45 5.74 -8.29 2.76
C LEU A 45 6.22 -6.88 3.15
N LEU A 46 7.52 -6.69 3.36
CA LEU A 46 8.10 -5.38 3.62
C LEU A 46 8.03 -4.49 2.37
N VAL A 47 8.36 -5.05 1.20
CA VAL A 47 8.24 -4.34 -0.08
C VAL A 47 6.78 -3.94 -0.34
N TRP A 48 5.84 -4.87 -0.15
CA TRP A 48 4.42 -4.59 -0.30
C TRP A 48 3.95 -3.46 0.62
N SER A 49 4.24 -3.57 1.92
CA SER A 49 3.79 -2.59 2.90
C SER A 49 4.43 -1.21 2.71
N GLY A 50 5.72 -1.17 2.37
CA GLY A 50 6.43 0.07 2.03
C GLY A 50 5.88 0.75 0.77
N LEU A 51 5.66 0.00 -0.31
CA LEU A 51 5.06 0.52 -1.54
C LEU A 51 3.61 0.99 -1.32
N SER A 52 2.84 0.28 -0.50
CA SER A 52 1.47 0.66 -0.15
C SER A 52 1.43 2.01 0.57
N VAL A 53 2.30 2.24 1.56
CA VAL A 53 2.41 3.53 2.25
C VAL A 53 2.85 4.63 1.28
N ALA A 54 3.91 4.38 0.50
CA ALA A 54 4.44 5.37 -0.44
C ALA A 54 3.37 5.83 -1.43
N PHE A 55 2.63 4.88 -2.01
CA PHE A 55 1.55 5.20 -2.94
C PHE A 55 0.40 5.95 -2.28
N HIS A 56 0.04 5.60 -1.04
CA HIS A 56 -1.00 6.31 -0.32
C HIS A 56 -0.60 7.77 -0.05
N LEU A 57 0.63 8.01 0.39
CA LEU A 57 1.17 9.36 0.61
C LEU A 57 1.24 10.16 -0.70
N VAL A 58 1.75 9.55 -1.77
CA VAL A 58 1.76 10.19 -3.10
C VAL A 58 0.34 10.50 -3.54
N GLY A 59 -0.61 9.58 -3.38
CA GLY A 59 -2.02 9.78 -3.74
C GLY A 59 -2.68 10.92 -2.96
N MET A 60 -2.41 11.04 -1.66
CA MET A 60 -2.94 12.13 -0.82
C MET A 60 -2.50 13.51 -1.30
N VAL A 61 -1.28 13.64 -1.83
CA VAL A 61 -0.73 14.92 -2.29
C VAL A 61 -1.04 15.16 -3.77
N LEU A 62 -0.84 14.15 -4.61
CA LEU A 62 -0.91 14.28 -6.06
C LEU A 62 -2.35 14.44 -6.56
N THR A 63 -3.30 13.72 -5.97
CA THR A 63 -4.71 13.78 -6.39
C THR A 63 -5.31 15.19 -6.28
N PRO A 64 -5.23 15.91 -5.13
CA PRO A 64 -5.76 17.26 -5.06
C PRO A 64 -5.02 18.25 -5.99
N VAL A 65 -3.71 18.08 -6.17
CA VAL A 65 -2.92 18.92 -7.10
C VAL A 65 -3.38 18.72 -8.53
N LEU A 66 -3.52 17.47 -8.98
CA LEU A 66 -3.99 17.14 -10.33
C LEU A 66 -5.43 17.63 -10.57
N MET A 67 -6.32 17.49 -9.57
CA MET A 67 -7.69 18.01 -9.67
C MET A 67 -7.73 19.53 -9.72
N PHE A 68 -6.88 20.22 -8.96
CA PHE A 68 -6.78 21.67 -8.99
C PHE A 68 -6.32 22.19 -10.36
N VAL A 69 -5.31 21.55 -10.96
CA VAL A 69 -4.84 21.90 -12.30
C VAL A 69 -5.91 21.59 -13.36
N ALA A 70 -6.53 20.40 -13.29
CA ALA A 70 -7.57 19.98 -14.21
C ALA A 70 -8.80 20.89 -14.16
N GLY A 71 -9.15 21.40 -12.98
CA GLY A 71 -10.25 22.34 -12.78
C GLY A 71 -10.14 23.63 -13.61
N ARG A 72 -8.91 24.02 -13.99
CA ARG A 72 -8.67 25.18 -14.89
C ARG A 72 -8.93 24.88 -16.36
N GLY A 73 -8.91 23.61 -16.75
CA GLY A 73 -9.13 23.14 -18.13
C GLY A 73 -10.58 22.76 -18.44
N GLY A 74 -11.50 22.95 -17.50
CA GLY A 74 -12.91 22.57 -17.63
C GLY A 74 -13.17 21.08 -17.40
N THR A 75 -14.43 20.68 -17.59
CA THR A 75 -14.93 19.34 -17.22
C THR A 75 -14.23 18.20 -17.96
N GLN A 76 -13.90 18.39 -19.25
CA GLN A 76 -13.19 17.37 -20.03
C GLN A 76 -11.78 17.05 -19.46
N ALA A 77 -11.06 18.07 -18.99
CA ALA A 77 -9.75 17.89 -18.38
C ALA A 77 -9.84 17.13 -17.04
N ILE A 78 -10.87 17.41 -16.24
CA ILE A 78 -11.13 16.69 -14.98
C ILE A 78 -11.38 15.20 -15.26
N VAL A 79 -12.24 14.89 -16.23
CA VAL A 79 -12.56 13.50 -16.61
C VAL A 79 -11.32 12.78 -17.14
N ALA A 80 -10.50 13.44 -17.97
CA ALA A 80 -9.25 12.88 -18.48
C ALA A 80 -8.26 12.55 -17.35
N VAL A 81 -8.08 13.47 -16.40
CA VAL A 81 -7.21 13.27 -15.24
C VAL A 81 -7.71 12.17 -14.32
N GLN A 82 -9.03 12.10 -14.05
CA GLN A 82 -9.61 11.00 -13.28
C GLN A 82 -9.39 9.64 -13.95
N THR A 83 -9.63 9.56 -15.26
CA THR A 83 -9.46 8.32 -16.04
C THR A 83 -7.99 7.87 -16.02
N LEU A 84 -7.05 8.79 -16.23
CA LEU A 84 -5.62 8.49 -16.18
C LEU A 84 -5.19 8.04 -14.79
N THR A 85 -5.61 8.75 -13.75
CA THR A 85 -5.29 8.42 -12.35
C THR A 85 -5.86 7.06 -11.96
N ALA A 86 -7.08 6.74 -12.39
CA ALA A 86 -7.69 5.44 -12.17
C ALA A 86 -6.95 4.32 -12.91
N GLY A 87 -6.52 4.54 -14.17
CA GLY A 87 -5.73 3.59 -14.94
C GLY A 87 -4.38 3.29 -14.29
N VAL A 88 -3.63 4.33 -13.91
CA VAL A 88 -2.35 4.18 -13.17
C VAL A 88 -2.58 3.51 -11.83
N GLY A 89 -3.63 3.91 -11.12
CA GLY A 89 -4.03 3.30 -9.85
C GLY A 89 -4.31 1.81 -9.99
N LEU A 90 -5.04 1.39 -11.03
CA LEU A 90 -5.35 -0.01 -11.28
C LEU A 90 -4.08 -0.86 -11.46
N VAL A 91 -3.17 -0.42 -12.33
CA VAL A 91 -1.89 -1.11 -12.58
C VAL A 91 -1.10 -1.25 -11.29
N PHE A 92 -1.06 -0.20 -10.48
CA PHE A 92 -0.36 -0.20 -9.20
C PHE A 92 -0.99 -1.18 -8.20
N HIS A 93 -2.31 -1.20 -8.06
CA HIS A 93 -3.01 -2.11 -7.16
C HIS A 93 -2.85 -3.57 -7.58
N VAL A 94 -2.89 -3.87 -8.88
CA VAL A 94 -2.62 -5.23 -9.40
C VAL A 94 -1.20 -5.67 -9.05
N THR A 95 -0.23 -4.78 -9.21
CA THR A 95 1.17 -5.04 -8.85
C THR A 95 1.33 -5.29 -7.34
N LEU A 96 0.72 -4.45 -6.51
CA LEU A 96 0.71 -4.66 -5.05
C LEU A 96 0.04 -5.97 -4.67
N ALA A 97 -1.08 -6.33 -5.30
CA ALA A 97 -1.77 -7.58 -5.04
C ALA A 97 -0.90 -8.79 -5.37
N ALA A 98 -0.14 -8.75 -6.46
CA ALA A 98 0.80 -9.81 -6.82
C ALA A 98 1.94 -9.95 -5.79
N ILE A 99 2.52 -8.83 -5.32
CA ILE A 99 3.58 -8.85 -4.29
C ILE A 99 3.02 -9.36 -2.97
N LEU A 100 1.82 -8.93 -2.59
CA LEU A 100 1.14 -9.41 -1.38
C LEU A 100 0.89 -10.92 -1.47
N ALA A 101 0.33 -11.39 -2.59
CA ALA A 101 0.07 -12.81 -2.81
C ALA A 101 1.35 -13.63 -2.68
N HIS A 102 2.46 -13.18 -3.27
CA HIS A 102 3.77 -13.83 -3.12
C HIS A 102 4.24 -13.89 -1.65
N GLY A 103 4.07 -12.78 -0.91
CA GLY A 103 4.40 -12.74 0.52
C GLY A 103 3.52 -13.67 1.36
N LEU A 104 2.22 -13.74 1.07
CA LEU A 104 1.25 -14.60 1.76
C LEU A 104 1.48 -16.08 1.45
N VAL A 105 1.79 -16.44 0.20
CA VAL A 105 2.15 -17.81 -0.18
C VAL A 105 3.37 -18.27 0.61
N LYS A 106 4.42 -17.45 0.67
CA LYS A 106 5.59 -17.77 1.49
C LYS A 106 5.25 -17.90 2.97
N LEU A 107 4.35 -17.07 3.49
CA LEU A 107 3.88 -17.15 4.87
C LEU A 107 3.06 -18.43 5.14
N ALA A 108 2.35 -18.94 4.14
CA ALA A 108 1.55 -20.16 4.25
C ALA A 108 2.37 -21.43 4.05
N GLU A 109 3.49 -21.37 3.33
CA GLU A 109 4.41 -22.49 3.16
C GLU A 109 4.96 -22.96 4.52
N PRO A 110 5.27 -24.26 4.68
CA PRO A 110 5.99 -24.76 5.84
C PRO A 110 7.33 -24.02 6.01
N PRO A 111 7.77 -23.72 7.24
CA PRO A 111 9.04 -23.05 7.47
C PRO A 111 10.16 -23.84 6.80
N ARG A 112 10.92 -23.18 5.92
CA ARG A 112 12.07 -23.83 5.30
C ARG A 112 13.10 -24.11 6.40
N PRO A 113 13.66 -25.33 6.47
CA PRO A 113 14.65 -25.65 7.48
C PRO A 113 15.82 -24.67 7.35
N PRO A 114 16.35 -24.15 8.48
CA PRO A 114 17.50 -23.27 8.43
C PRO A 114 18.63 -23.98 7.69
N HIS A 115 19.20 -23.32 6.69
CA HIS A 115 20.38 -23.82 6.02
C HIS A 115 21.54 -23.71 7.02
N VAL A 116 21.83 -24.81 7.72
CA VAL A 116 22.97 -24.89 8.62
C VAL A 116 24.19 -25.14 7.73
N GLU A 117 24.96 -24.09 7.44
CA GLU A 117 26.30 -24.25 6.88
C GLU A 117 27.10 -25.21 7.80
N GLY A 118 27.43 -26.40 7.29
CA GLY A 118 28.16 -27.42 8.03
C GLY A 118 27.34 -28.58 8.63
N ALA A 119 26.04 -28.70 8.33
CA ALA A 119 25.29 -29.90 8.73
C ALA A 119 25.79 -31.15 7.97
N PRO A 120 26.09 -32.27 8.67
CA PRO A 120 26.56 -33.49 8.03
C PRO A 120 25.48 -34.08 7.09
N PRO A 121 25.89 -34.78 6.01
CA PRO A 121 25.02 -35.14 4.89
C PRO A 121 23.92 -36.17 5.17
N TYR A 122 23.74 -36.60 6.42
CA TYR A 122 22.76 -37.64 6.77
C TYR A 122 22.01 -37.30 8.06
N ARG A 123 20.74 -36.92 7.92
CA ARG A 123 19.65 -37.27 8.85
C ARG A 123 18.37 -37.48 8.05
#